data_AF-A0A359F010-F1
#
_entry.id   AF-A0A359F010-F1
#
_cell.length_a   1.000
_cell.length_b   1.000
_cell.length_c   1.000
_cell.angle_alpha   90.00
_cell.angle_beta   90.00
_cell.angle_gamma   90.00
#
_symmetry.space_group_name_H-M   'P 1'
#
loop_
_entity.id
_entity.type
_entity.pdbx_description
1 polymer ?
#
loop_
_entity_poly.entity_id
_entity_poly.type
_entity_poly.pdbx_seq_one_letter_code
_entity_poly.pdbx_strand_id
1 'polypeptide(L)'
;MKEIDDREWKIYVTKCTTGEWPVPPSFVSDKNNWLCRAIVGRVLYFIKDVEGALRVLSTIVNDVEPNLEDHPDQGMCEAEHFVLSLRDVADIIWKLTQNGDAALQYLDRAFAICRKFPYRFHTEARGDIWYRRLQVLAKSGRLEQAVADAEAMVKSEKQESHTPKPIIPDPLYDAVNPYIFYSLRFLAEEKHKEGKTAEACGLLAEAYEYFPLSEAGRRDVQKAKETEDVDAQYKAWAF
;
A
#
# COMPACT_ATOMS: atom_id res chain seq x y z
N MET A 1 0.73 -17.03 21.27
CA MET A 1 0.89 -15.57 21.41
C MET A 1 0.19 -15.13 22.68
N LYS A 2 0.76 -14.24 23.50
CA LYS A 2 0.17 -13.86 24.79
C LYS A 2 -1.09 -13.01 24.56
N GLU A 3 -2.20 -13.31 25.21
CA GLU A 3 -3.43 -12.51 25.12
C GLU A 3 -3.18 -11.08 25.64
N ILE A 4 -3.89 -10.08 25.09
CA ILE A 4 -3.83 -8.69 25.58
C ILE A 4 -4.85 -8.57 26.71
N ASP A 5 -4.38 -8.20 27.90
CA ASP A 5 -5.29 -8.03 29.04
C ASP A 5 -6.12 -6.74 28.92
N ASP A 6 -7.21 -6.65 29.69
CA ASP A 6 -8.16 -5.52 29.58
C ASP A 6 -7.54 -4.18 29.95
N ARG A 7 -6.54 -4.17 30.84
CA ARG A 7 -5.84 -2.96 31.24
C ARG A 7 -4.91 -2.49 30.12
N GLU A 8 -4.13 -3.41 29.54
CA GLU A 8 -3.28 -3.17 28.37
C GLU A 8 -4.13 -2.66 27.20
N TRP A 9 -5.25 -3.31 26.91
CA TRP A 9 -6.18 -2.88 25.86
C TRP A 9 -6.72 -1.47 26.10
N LYS A 10 -7.17 -1.16 27.33
CA LYS A 10 -7.70 0.17 27.66
C LYS A 10 -6.67 1.28 27.44
N ILE A 11 -5.39 1.01 27.69
CA ILE A 11 -4.29 1.94 27.40
C ILE A 11 -4.21 2.21 25.89
N TYR A 12 -4.23 1.16 25.06
CA TYR A 12 -4.19 1.31 23.61
C TYR A 12 -5.42 2.05 23.06
N VAL A 13 -6.62 1.71 23.52
CA VAL A 13 -7.85 2.41 23.13
C VAL A 13 -7.77 3.90 23.49
N THR A 14 -7.32 4.21 24.70
CA THR A 14 -7.16 5.60 25.15
C THR A 14 -6.24 6.39 24.21
N LYS A 15 -5.08 5.82 23.85
CA LYS A 15 -4.16 6.42 22.87
C LYS A 15 -4.83 6.72 21.53
N CYS A 16 -5.72 5.83 21.07
CA CYS A 16 -6.46 6.01 19.81
C CYS A 16 -7.55 7.09 19.91
N THR A 17 -8.21 7.22 21.06
CA THR A 17 -9.37 8.12 21.23
C THR A 17 -9.02 9.52 21.71
N THR A 18 -7.80 9.75 22.19
CA THR A 18 -7.38 11.06 22.75
C THR A 18 -6.20 11.70 22.02
N GLY A 19 -5.80 11.15 20.88
CA GLY A 19 -4.72 11.72 20.04
C GLY A 19 -5.15 12.97 19.28
N GLU A 20 -4.23 13.51 18.47
CA GLU A 20 -4.48 14.65 17.57
C GLU A 20 -5.62 14.36 16.58
N TRP A 21 -5.71 13.10 16.14
CA TRP A 21 -6.74 12.59 15.23
C TRP A 21 -7.52 11.46 15.92
N PRO A 22 -8.46 11.81 16.83
CA PRO A 22 -9.10 10.82 17.68
C PRO A 22 -10.04 9.92 16.87
N VAL A 23 -9.90 8.61 17.05
CA VAL A 23 -10.83 7.62 16.47
C VAL A 23 -12.06 7.48 17.37
N PRO A 24 -13.29 7.43 16.82
CA PRO A 24 -14.48 7.27 17.65
C PRO A 24 -14.43 5.95 18.44
N PRO A 25 -14.76 5.95 19.76
CA PRO A 25 -14.64 4.77 20.60
C PRO A 25 -15.37 3.53 20.08
N SER A 26 -16.50 3.70 19.39
CA SER A 26 -17.27 2.59 18.79
C SER A 26 -16.48 1.76 17.77
N PHE A 27 -15.42 2.32 17.17
CA PHE A 27 -14.58 1.63 16.19
C PHE A 27 -13.43 0.85 16.84
N VAL A 28 -13.14 1.08 18.12
CA VAL A 28 -11.90 0.60 18.76
C VAL A 28 -12.10 -0.05 20.13
N SER A 29 -13.29 0.00 20.72
CA SER A 29 -13.47 -0.44 22.12
C SER A 29 -13.57 -1.95 22.29
N ASP A 30 -14.09 -2.69 21.31
CA ASP A 30 -14.29 -4.14 21.43
C ASP A 30 -13.00 -4.91 21.14
N LYS A 31 -12.35 -5.41 22.20
CA LYS A 31 -11.11 -6.20 22.11
C LYS A 31 -11.29 -7.51 21.32
N ASN A 32 -12.50 -8.09 21.35
CA ASN A 32 -12.74 -9.39 20.73
C ASN A 32 -12.99 -9.24 19.22
N ASN A 33 -13.51 -8.10 18.79
CA ASN A 33 -13.64 -7.77 17.38
C ASN A 33 -12.25 -7.54 16.75
N TRP A 34 -11.91 -8.35 15.74
CA TRP A 34 -10.62 -8.25 15.07
C TRP A 34 -10.47 -6.95 14.27
N LEU A 35 -11.56 -6.35 13.78
CA LEU A 35 -11.52 -5.06 13.10
C LEU A 35 -11.12 -3.94 14.06
N CYS A 36 -11.66 -3.94 15.28
CA CYS A 36 -11.23 -3.00 16.33
C CYS A 36 -9.74 -3.16 16.63
N ARG A 37 -9.25 -4.40 16.73
CA ARG A 37 -7.81 -4.69 16.90
C ARG A 37 -6.98 -4.21 15.71
N ALA A 38 -7.44 -4.42 14.48
CA ALA A 38 -6.78 -3.91 13.27
C ALA A 38 -6.67 -2.38 13.31
N ILE A 39 -7.76 -1.68 13.63
CA ILE A 39 -7.78 -0.21 13.71
C ILE A 39 -6.83 0.28 14.81
N VAL A 40 -6.93 -0.27 16.02
CA VAL A 40 -6.04 0.10 17.13
C VAL A 40 -4.58 -0.12 16.77
N GLY A 41 -4.22 -1.31 16.26
CA GLY A 41 -2.84 -1.62 15.89
C GLY A 41 -2.28 -0.68 14.82
N ARG A 42 -3.09 -0.32 13.82
CA ARG A 42 -2.70 0.64 12.78
C ARG A 42 -2.57 2.06 13.33
N VAL A 43 -3.48 2.52 14.19
CA VAL A 43 -3.36 3.84 14.84
C VAL A 43 -2.09 3.93 15.68
N LEU A 44 -1.78 2.90 16.47
CA LEU A 44 -0.53 2.80 17.22
C LEU A 44 0.69 2.92 16.30
N TYR A 45 0.65 2.27 15.14
CA TYR A 45 1.70 2.39 14.13
C TYR A 45 1.84 3.83 13.61
N PHE A 46 0.72 4.49 13.29
CA PHE A 46 0.72 5.88 12.82
C PHE A 46 1.33 6.84 13.86
N ILE A 47 0.99 6.69 15.14
CA ILE A 47 1.54 7.50 16.24
C ILE A 47 2.93 7.03 16.72
N LYS A 48 3.57 6.13 15.97
CA LYS A 48 4.93 5.61 16.21
C LYS A 48 5.11 4.76 17.48
N ASP A 49 4.01 4.25 18.05
CA ASP A 49 4.05 3.21 19.07
C ASP A 49 4.22 1.83 18.41
N VAL A 50 5.43 1.56 17.93
CA VAL A 50 5.76 0.36 17.14
C VAL A 50 5.60 -0.92 17.95
N GLU A 51 5.93 -0.90 19.23
CA GLU A 51 5.77 -2.06 20.11
C GLU A 51 4.29 -2.37 20.34
N GLY A 52 3.47 -1.35 20.66
CA GLY A 52 2.02 -1.51 20.79
C GLY A 52 1.36 -1.94 19.48
N ALA A 53 1.78 -1.37 18.35
CA ALA A 53 1.30 -1.77 17.04
C ALA A 53 1.58 -3.24 16.76
N LEU A 54 2.82 -3.70 16.91
CA LEU A 54 3.18 -5.10 16.68
C LEU A 54 2.45 -6.02 17.66
N ARG A 55 2.35 -5.63 18.94
CA ARG A 55 1.60 -6.36 19.97
C ARG A 55 0.16 -6.63 19.56
N VAL A 56 -0.55 -5.60 19.07
CA VAL A 56 -1.96 -5.69 18.68
C VAL A 56 -2.13 -6.36 17.32
N LEU A 57 -1.39 -5.93 16.29
CA LEU A 57 -1.53 -6.48 14.94
C LEU A 57 -1.13 -7.96 14.87
N SER A 58 -0.18 -8.41 15.69
CA SER A 58 0.16 -9.83 15.76
C SER A 58 -1.05 -10.70 16.13
N THR A 59 -2.02 -10.16 16.89
CA THR A 59 -3.25 -10.87 17.29
C THR A 59 -4.21 -11.21 16.16
N ILE A 60 -4.04 -10.61 14.98
CA ILE A 60 -4.93 -10.82 13.83
C ILE A 60 -4.20 -11.47 12.65
N VAL A 61 -2.92 -11.18 12.44
CA VAL A 61 -2.24 -11.56 11.20
C VAL A 61 -2.10 -13.06 11.01
N ASN A 62 -2.17 -13.90 12.05
CA ASN A 62 -2.04 -15.36 11.90
C ASN A 62 -3.38 -16.09 11.85
N ASP A 63 -4.39 -15.61 12.59
CA ASP A 63 -5.58 -16.39 12.92
C ASP A 63 -6.88 -15.83 12.31
N VAL A 64 -6.80 -14.70 11.59
CA VAL A 64 -7.95 -14.08 10.93
C VAL A 64 -7.88 -14.29 9.42
N GLU A 65 -9.05 -14.60 8.85
CA GLU A 65 -9.30 -14.54 7.41
C GLU A 65 -10.37 -13.46 7.16
N PRO A 66 -10.08 -12.40 6.39
CA PRO A 66 -11.05 -11.35 6.13
C PRO A 66 -12.17 -11.86 5.22
N ASN A 67 -13.40 -11.42 5.45
CA ASN A 67 -14.51 -11.66 4.56
C ASN A 67 -14.29 -10.91 3.23
N LEU A 68 -14.05 -11.63 2.13
CA LEU A 68 -13.87 -11.03 0.81
C LEU A 68 -15.18 -10.61 0.15
N GLU A 69 -16.32 -11.01 0.71
CA GLU A 69 -17.64 -10.52 0.31
C GLU A 69 -18.03 -9.22 1.04
N ASP A 70 -17.21 -8.74 2.00
CA ASP A 70 -17.44 -7.45 2.63
C ASP A 70 -17.03 -6.30 1.69
N HIS A 71 -18.01 -5.52 1.26
CA HIS A 71 -17.83 -4.39 0.35
C HIS A 71 -18.77 -3.22 0.73
N PRO A 72 -18.57 -2.59 1.90
CA PRO A 72 -19.47 -1.53 2.35
C PRO A 72 -19.45 -0.34 1.38
N ASP A 73 -20.62 0.29 1.19
CA ASP A 73 -20.76 1.49 0.34
C ASP A 73 -19.88 2.66 0.83
N GLN A 74 -19.61 2.69 2.14
CA GLN A 74 -18.77 3.69 2.79
C GLN A 74 -17.83 3.03 3.81
N GLY A 75 -16.60 3.53 3.88
CA GLY A 75 -15.58 3.02 4.79
C GLY A 75 -14.74 1.89 4.19
N MET A 76 -13.74 1.44 4.94
CA MET A 76 -12.85 0.36 4.49
C MET A 76 -13.55 -0.99 4.68
N CYS A 77 -13.36 -1.89 3.72
CA CYS A 77 -13.78 -3.29 3.87
C CYS A 77 -12.82 -4.07 4.78
N GLU A 78 -13.25 -5.25 5.22
CA GLU A 78 -12.42 -6.21 5.95
C GLU A 78 -11.11 -6.52 5.22
N ALA A 79 -11.17 -6.76 3.91
CA ALA A 79 -9.99 -7.05 3.10
C ALA A 79 -8.96 -5.89 3.15
N GLU A 80 -9.44 -4.64 3.10
CA GLU A 80 -8.60 -3.45 3.19
C GLU A 80 -7.98 -3.30 4.59
N HIS A 81 -8.78 -3.47 5.65
CA HIS A 81 -8.26 -3.47 7.03
C HIS A 81 -7.15 -4.49 7.23
N PHE A 82 -7.35 -5.70 6.71
CA PHE A 82 -6.41 -6.80 6.88
C PHE A 82 -5.14 -6.61 6.04
N VAL A 83 -5.26 -6.21 4.77
CA VAL A 83 -4.10 -5.89 3.92
C VAL A 83 -3.23 -4.80 4.52
N LEU A 84 -3.83 -3.73 5.04
CA LEU A 84 -3.09 -2.62 5.64
C LEU A 84 -2.42 -3.04 6.96
N SER A 85 -3.04 -3.96 7.70
CA SER A 85 -2.42 -4.57 8.89
C SER A 85 -1.19 -5.40 8.54
N LEU A 86 -1.26 -6.23 7.50
CA LEU A 86 -0.12 -7.01 7.01
C LEU A 86 1.02 -6.10 6.50
N ARG A 87 0.67 -5.04 5.75
CA ARG A 87 1.63 -4.02 5.29
C ARG A 87 2.37 -3.37 6.46
N ASP A 88 1.63 -2.97 7.50
CA ASP A 88 2.21 -2.27 8.66
C ASP A 88 3.13 -3.21 9.46
N VAL A 89 2.75 -4.48 9.64
CA VAL A 89 3.63 -5.50 10.24
C VAL A 89 4.89 -5.72 9.40
N ALA A 90 4.77 -5.82 8.08
CA ALA A 90 5.92 -5.97 7.19
C ALA A 90 6.90 -4.80 7.31
N ASP A 91 6.38 -3.57 7.34
CA ASP A 91 7.20 -2.36 7.45
C ASP A 91 7.88 -2.26 8.83
N ILE A 92 7.18 -2.64 9.91
CA ILE A 92 7.78 -2.74 11.26
C ILE A 92 8.94 -3.75 11.26
N ILE A 93 8.71 -4.96 10.75
CA ILE A 93 9.74 -6.01 10.70
C ILE A 93 10.95 -5.53 9.89
N TRP A 94 10.70 -4.99 8.71
CA TRP A 94 11.75 -4.46 7.85
C TRP A 94 12.57 -3.38 8.57
N LYS A 95 11.92 -2.36 9.14
CA LYS A 95 12.60 -1.26 9.83
C LYS A 95 13.43 -1.71 11.03
N LEU A 96 12.91 -2.65 11.83
CA LEU A 96 13.58 -3.10 13.05
C LEU A 96 14.70 -4.11 12.80
N THR A 97 14.55 -4.97 11.80
CA THR A 97 15.41 -6.15 11.65
C THR A 97 16.17 -6.21 10.33
N GLN A 98 15.75 -5.43 9.32
CA GLN A 98 16.18 -5.55 7.92
C GLN A 98 16.03 -6.98 7.37
N ASN A 99 15.16 -7.80 7.97
CA ASN A 99 14.88 -9.15 7.52
C ASN A 99 13.88 -9.09 6.35
N GLY A 100 14.41 -9.11 5.13
CA GLY A 100 13.64 -9.08 3.90
C GLY A 100 12.66 -10.23 3.76
N ASP A 101 13.09 -11.45 4.06
CA ASP A 101 12.24 -12.64 3.88
C ASP A 101 11.04 -12.62 4.85
N ALA A 102 11.26 -12.23 6.10
CA ALA A 102 10.17 -12.09 7.07
C ALA A 102 9.18 -10.99 6.64
N ALA A 103 9.67 -9.84 6.17
CA ALA A 103 8.80 -8.76 5.68
C ALA A 103 8.01 -9.16 4.42
N LEU A 104 8.66 -9.87 3.49
CA LEU A 104 8.03 -10.33 2.24
C LEU A 104 6.92 -11.33 2.48
N GLN A 105 7.02 -12.22 3.49
CA GLN A 105 5.92 -13.14 3.81
C GLN A 105 4.59 -12.42 4.06
N TYR A 106 4.62 -11.28 4.75
CA TYR A 106 3.42 -10.47 5.00
C TYR A 106 2.98 -9.69 3.76
N LEU A 107 3.92 -9.13 2.99
CA LEU A 107 3.59 -8.39 1.75
C LEU A 107 3.05 -9.32 0.65
N ASP A 108 3.56 -10.54 0.53
CA ASP A 108 3.07 -11.56 -0.41
C ASP A 108 1.63 -11.94 -0.09
N ARG A 109 1.33 -12.16 1.21
CA ARG A 109 -0.04 -12.44 1.65
C ARG A 109 -0.97 -11.25 1.43
N ALA A 110 -0.50 -10.04 1.71
CA ALA A 110 -1.25 -8.81 1.47
C ALA A 110 -1.58 -8.65 -0.03
N PHE A 111 -0.58 -8.84 -0.88
CA PHE A 111 -0.73 -8.77 -2.32
C PHE A 111 -1.67 -9.84 -2.87
N ALA A 112 -1.59 -11.08 -2.37
CA ALA A 112 -2.50 -12.15 -2.76
C ALA A 112 -3.98 -11.80 -2.48
N ILE A 113 -4.26 -11.11 -1.36
CA ILE A 113 -5.60 -10.62 -1.05
C ILE A 113 -6.01 -9.50 -2.00
N CYS A 114 -5.12 -8.55 -2.30
CA CYS A 114 -5.37 -7.51 -3.30
C CYS A 114 -5.72 -8.08 -4.69
N ARG A 115 -5.14 -9.21 -5.08
CA ARG A 115 -5.44 -9.90 -6.33
C ARG A 115 -6.79 -10.62 -6.33
N LYS A 116 -7.22 -11.15 -5.18
CA LYS A 116 -8.49 -11.89 -5.05
C LYS A 116 -9.68 -10.96 -4.87
N PHE A 117 -9.53 -9.88 -4.11
CA PHE A 117 -10.62 -8.94 -3.84
C PHE A 117 -10.95 -8.14 -5.10
N PRO A 118 -12.20 -8.10 -5.58
CA PRO A 118 -12.52 -7.52 -6.88
C PRO A 118 -12.67 -5.99 -6.86
N TYR A 119 -12.90 -5.40 -5.68
CA TYR A 119 -13.19 -3.97 -5.55
C TYR A 119 -11.97 -3.12 -5.22
N ARG A 120 -12.08 -1.82 -5.47
CA ARG A 120 -11.09 -0.84 -5.03
C ARG A 120 -11.09 -0.73 -3.50
N PHE A 121 -9.91 -0.39 -2.97
CA PHE A 121 -9.77 0.08 -1.60
C PHE A 121 -10.06 1.59 -1.54
N HIS A 122 -10.51 2.06 -0.38
CA HIS A 122 -10.87 3.46 -0.18
C HIS A 122 -9.67 4.34 0.18
N THR A 123 -8.66 3.78 0.84
CA THR A 123 -7.57 4.56 1.46
C THR A 123 -6.20 4.35 0.82
N GLU A 124 -5.91 3.16 0.29
CA GLU A 124 -4.60 2.84 -0.27
C GLU A 124 -4.74 2.16 -1.64
N ALA A 125 -3.91 2.56 -2.59
CA ALA A 125 -3.89 1.89 -3.88
C ALA A 125 -3.32 0.47 -3.72
N ARG A 126 -4.02 -0.54 -4.24
CA ARG A 126 -3.57 -1.94 -4.18
C ARG A 126 -2.20 -2.16 -4.82
N GLY A 127 -1.84 -1.34 -5.81
CA GLY A 127 -0.52 -1.33 -6.42
C GLY A 127 0.61 -0.83 -5.49
N ASP A 128 0.31 -0.05 -4.45
CA ASP A 128 1.31 0.38 -3.47
C ASP A 128 1.84 -0.81 -2.65
N ILE A 129 0.97 -1.79 -2.34
CA ILE A 129 1.38 -3.04 -1.68
C ILE A 129 2.39 -3.80 -2.55
N TRP A 130 2.12 -3.88 -3.85
CA TRP A 130 3.03 -4.46 -4.83
C TRP A 130 4.36 -3.70 -4.91
N TYR A 131 4.30 -2.37 -5.00
CA TYR A 131 5.49 -1.53 -5.03
C TYR A 131 6.37 -1.70 -3.78
N ARG A 132 5.78 -1.74 -2.58
CA ARG A 132 6.51 -2.00 -1.33
C ARG A 132 7.20 -3.36 -1.35
N ARG A 133 6.54 -4.39 -1.88
CA ARG A 133 7.13 -5.71 -2.08
C ARG A 133 8.38 -5.62 -2.96
N LEU A 134 8.30 -4.94 -4.11
CA LEU A 134 9.44 -4.72 -5.00
C LEU A 134 10.59 -3.99 -4.29
N GLN A 135 10.28 -2.93 -3.53
CA GLN A 135 11.28 -2.19 -2.77
C GLN A 135 12.00 -3.03 -1.71
N VAL A 136 11.26 -3.84 -0.95
CA VAL A 136 11.87 -4.75 0.05
C VAL A 136 12.74 -5.78 -0.64
N LEU A 137 12.26 -6.35 -1.74
CA LEU A 137 12.99 -7.35 -2.51
C LEU A 137 14.31 -6.79 -3.06
N ALA A 138 14.27 -5.60 -3.68
CA ALA A 138 15.45 -4.89 -4.15
C ALA A 138 16.44 -4.55 -3.02
N LYS A 139 15.96 -3.97 -1.91
CA LYS A 139 16.79 -3.63 -0.74
C LYS A 139 17.36 -4.86 -0.02
N SER A 140 16.78 -6.03 -0.23
CA SER A 140 17.28 -7.31 0.28
C SER A 140 18.33 -7.95 -0.64
N GLY A 141 18.89 -7.20 -1.61
CA GLY A 141 19.91 -7.68 -2.54
C GLY A 141 19.36 -8.49 -3.71
N ARG A 142 18.04 -8.47 -3.96
CA ARG A 142 17.39 -9.18 -5.08
C ARG A 142 16.89 -8.25 -6.18
N LEU A 143 17.61 -7.17 -6.46
CA LEU A 143 17.18 -6.13 -7.42
C LEU A 143 16.80 -6.70 -8.80
N GLU A 144 17.60 -7.62 -9.36
CA GLU A 144 17.31 -8.24 -10.66
C GLU A 144 15.95 -8.94 -10.68
N GLN A 145 15.60 -9.65 -9.61
CA GLN A 145 14.29 -10.26 -9.47
C GLN A 145 13.18 -9.21 -9.33
N ALA A 146 13.41 -8.10 -8.60
CA ALA A 146 12.41 -7.03 -8.47
C ALA A 146 12.11 -6.38 -9.82
N VAL A 147 13.15 -6.12 -10.63
CA VAL A 147 13.01 -5.57 -11.98
C VAL A 147 12.25 -6.55 -12.88
N ALA A 148 12.64 -7.83 -12.88
CA ALA A 148 11.96 -8.85 -13.68
C ALA A 148 10.48 -9.02 -13.28
N ASP A 149 10.18 -9.01 -11.97
CA ASP A 149 8.82 -9.08 -11.44
C ASP A 149 7.99 -7.86 -11.88
N ALA A 150 8.56 -6.65 -11.84
CA ALA A 150 7.87 -5.42 -12.25
C ALA A 150 7.59 -5.41 -13.77
N GLU A 151 8.56 -5.80 -14.60
CA GLU A 151 8.40 -5.92 -16.05
C GLU A 151 7.33 -6.96 -16.42
N ALA A 152 7.35 -8.11 -15.73
CA ALA A 152 6.35 -9.16 -15.90
C ALA A 152 4.95 -8.67 -15.54
N MET A 153 4.81 -7.90 -14.45
CA MET A 153 3.54 -7.30 -14.02
C MET A 153 2.98 -6.34 -15.08
N VAL A 154 3.81 -5.42 -15.61
CA VAL A 154 3.38 -4.50 -16.67
C VAL A 154 2.90 -5.28 -17.89
N LYS A 155 3.65 -6.30 -18.30
CA LYS A 155 3.30 -7.14 -19.45
C LYS A 155 2.00 -7.89 -19.23
N SER A 156 1.82 -8.56 -18.09
CA SER A 156 0.62 -9.35 -17.82
C SER A 156 -0.63 -8.49 -17.69
N GLU A 157 -0.53 -7.34 -17.02
CA GLU A 157 -1.67 -6.45 -16.81
C GLU A 157 -2.13 -5.73 -18.10
N LYS A 158 -1.21 -5.51 -19.05
CA LYS A 158 -1.57 -5.04 -20.40
C LYS A 158 -2.27 -6.11 -21.23
N GLN A 159 -2.05 -7.40 -20.95
CA GLN A 159 -2.69 -8.52 -21.63
C GLN A 159 -4.05 -8.85 -21.02
N GLU A 160 -4.11 -8.93 -19.70
CA GLU A 160 -5.31 -9.20 -18.92
C GLU A 160 -5.31 -8.29 -17.70
N SER A 161 -6.12 -7.24 -17.76
CA SER A 161 -6.20 -6.26 -16.68
C SER A 161 -6.93 -6.84 -15.47
N HIS A 162 -6.29 -6.75 -14.32
CA HIS A 162 -6.87 -7.09 -13.03
C HIS A 162 -7.13 -5.82 -12.18
N THR A 163 -7.34 -4.69 -12.84
CA THR A 163 -7.71 -3.42 -12.21
C THR A 163 -8.90 -3.61 -11.26
N PRO A 164 -8.86 -3.03 -10.05
CA PRO A 164 -10.02 -3.03 -9.14
C PRO A 164 -11.23 -2.40 -9.81
N LYS A 165 -12.38 -3.06 -9.72
CA LYS A 165 -13.63 -2.42 -10.14
C LYS A 165 -14.05 -1.40 -9.08
N PRO A 166 -14.46 -0.18 -9.47
CA PRO A 166 -15.11 0.70 -8.52
C PRO A 166 -16.49 0.12 -8.17
N ILE A 167 -16.94 0.30 -6.92
CA ILE A 167 -18.28 -0.14 -6.49
C ILE A 167 -19.35 0.62 -7.28
N ILE A 168 -19.11 1.92 -7.53
CA ILE A 168 -19.93 2.79 -8.37
C ILE A 168 -19.12 3.12 -9.63
N PRO A 169 -19.65 2.94 -10.85
CA PRO A 169 -18.94 3.29 -12.08
C PRO A 169 -18.39 4.72 -12.07
N ASP A 170 -17.11 4.87 -12.41
CA ASP A 170 -16.42 6.15 -12.44
C ASP A 170 -15.52 6.19 -13.69
N PRO A 171 -15.91 6.95 -14.74
CA PRO A 171 -15.15 7.03 -16.00
C PRO A 171 -13.70 7.51 -15.82
N LEU A 172 -13.36 8.17 -14.70
CA LEU A 172 -11.98 8.55 -14.39
C LEU A 172 -11.06 7.31 -14.28
N TYR A 173 -11.64 6.14 -14.00
CA TYR A 173 -10.90 4.91 -13.70
C TYR A 173 -10.88 3.89 -14.85
N ASP A 174 -11.45 4.21 -16.01
CA ASP A 174 -11.50 3.28 -17.15
C ASP A 174 -10.10 2.90 -17.66
N ALA A 175 -9.15 3.83 -17.59
CA ALA A 175 -7.75 3.62 -17.98
C ALA A 175 -6.82 3.33 -16.78
N VAL A 176 -7.33 3.38 -15.55
CA VAL A 176 -6.49 3.24 -14.35
C VAL A 176 -6.06 1.81 -14.17
N ASN A 177 -4.77 1.57 -13.96
CA ASN A 177 -4.26 0.29 -13.52
C ASN A 177 -3.15 0.52 -12.48
N PRO A 178 -3.44 0.31 -11.19
CA PRO A 178 -2.45 0.57 -10.14
C PRO A 178 -1.26 -0.39 -10.25
N TYR A 179 -1.43 -1.62 -10.71
CA TYR A 179 -0.32 -2.56 -10.83
C TYR A 179 0.66 -2.14 -11.93
N ILE A 180 0.17 -1.62 -13.05
CA ILE A 180 1.01 -1.04 -14.11
C ILE A 180 1.70 0.22 -13.60
N PHE A 181 0.95 1.19 -13.06
CA PHE A 181 1.50 2.46 -12.57
C PHE A 181 2.65 2.23 -11.59
N TYR A 182 2.42 1.43 -10.55
CA TYR A 182 3.41 1.20 -9.50
C TYR A 182 4.61 0.37 -9.96
N SER A 183 4.44 -0.53 -10.95
CA SER A 183 5.56 -1.25 -11.56
C SER A 183 6.43 -0.33 -12.42
N LEU A 184 5.81 0.51 -13.25
CA LEU A 184 6.53 1.51 -14.04
C LEU A 184 7.23 2.55 -13.17
N ARG A 185 6.60 2.99 -12.07
CA ARG A 185 7.22 3.86 -11.07
C ARG A 185 8.47 3.22 -10.47
N PHE A 186 8.38 1.95 -10.05
CA PHE A 186 9.54 1.23 -9.54
C PHE A 186 10.68 1.16 -10.57
N LEU A 187 10.38 0.76 -11.80
CA LEU A 187 11.37 0.70 -12.88
C LEU A 187 12.01 2.06 -13.16
N ALA A 188 11.22 3.15 -13.15
CA ALA A 188 11.72 4.49 -13.34
C ALA A 188 12.71 4.91 -12.25
N GLU A 189 12.38 4.64 -10.98
CA GLU A 189 13.27 4.95 -9.86
C GLU A 189 14.60 4.19 -9.95
N GLU A 190 14.58 2.92 -10.36
CA GLU A 190 15.81 2.14 -10.57
C GLU A 190 16.64 2.68 -11.75
N LYS A 191 16.00 3.04 -12.87
CA LYS A 191 16.68 3.67 -14.01
C LYS A 191 17.34 4.99 -13.64
N HIS A 192 16.68 5.81 -12.82
CA HIS A 192 17.26 7.06 -12.34
C HIS A 192 18.49 6.80 -11.45
N LYS A 193 18.43 5.80 -10.56
CA LYS A 193 19.60 5.39 -9.73
C LYS A 193 20.78 4.91 -10.58
N GLU A 194 20.53 4.32 -11.74
CA GLU A 194 21.55 3.94 -12.73
C GLU A 194 22.11 5.12 -13.54
N GLY A 195 21.62 6.35 -13.32
CA GLY A 195 21.98 7.54 -14.11
C GLY A 195 21.26 7.63 -15.47
N LYS A 196 20.29 6.76 -15.74
CA LYS A 196 19.46 6.75 -16.96
C LYS A 196 18.21 7.60 -16.77
N THR A 197 18.37 8.85 -16.35
CA THR A 197 17.25 9.74 -15.98
C THR A 197 16.27 9.96 -17.13
N ALA A 198 16.74 10.05 -18.38
CA ALA A 198 15.84 10.20 -19.54
C ALA A 198 14.92 8.99 -19.73
N GLU A 199 15.43 7.75 -19.55
CA GLU A 199 14.61 6.53 -19.56
C GLU A 199 13.61 6.53 -18.40
N ALA A 200 14.04 6.99 -17.21
CA ALA A 200 13.17 7.10 -16.04
C ALA A 200 11.99 8.06 -16.28
N CYS A 201 12.24 9.23 -16.89
CA CYS A 201 11.18 10.17 -17.26
C CYS A 201 10.19 9.57 -18.28
N GLY A 202 10.68 8.79 -19.25
CA GLY A 202 9.83 8.06 -20.19
C GLY A 202 8.91 7.05 -19.49
N LEU A 203 9.46 6.28 -18.55
CA LEU A 203 8.70 5.32 -17.75
C LEU A 203 7.65 5.99 -16.86
N LEU A 204 7.97 7.15 -16.26
CA LEU A 204 7.00 7.93 -15.47
C LEU A 204 5.89 8.50 -16.35
N ALA A 205 6.25 9.03 -17.53
CA ALA A 205 5.26 9.53 -18.48
C ALA A 205 4.25 8.45 -18.89
N GLU A 206 4.73 7.22 -19.11
CA GLU A 206 3.87 6.05 -19.35
C GLU A 206 3.08 5.65 -18.09
N ALA A 207 3.71 5.65 -16.91
CA ALA A 207 3.05 5.29 -15.66
C ALA A 207 1.80 6.13 -15.42
N TYR A 208 1.91 7.45 -15.58
CA TYR A 208 0.81 8.39 -15.32
C TYR A 208 -0.38 8.26 -16.30
N GLU A 209 -0.26 7.48 -17.38
CA GLU A 209 -1.43 7.09 -18.20
C GLU A 209 -2.37 6.13 -17.46
N TYR A 210 -1.86 5.42 -16.46
CA TYR A 210 -2.59 4.42 -15.66
C TYR A 210 -2.94 4.93 -14.24
N PHE A 211 -2.78 6.23 -13.98
CA PHE A 211 -3.04 6.86 -12.68
C PHE A 211 -4.33 7.71 -12.71
N PRO A 212 -5.15 7.71 -11.64
CA PRO A 212 -6.35 8.55 -11.57
C PRO A 212 -5.98 10.03 -11.39
N LEU A 213 -5.84 10.76 -12.50
CA LEU A 213 -5.44 12.17 -12.47
C LEU A 213 -6.63 13.11 -12.23
N SER A 214 -6.53 13.93 -11.18
CA SER A 214 -7.36 15.12 -11.03
C SER A 214 -7.02 16.17 -12.10
N GLU A 215 -7.80 17.25 -12.17
CA GLU A 215 -7.48 18.38 -13.06
C GLU A 215 -6.11 19.00 -12.70
N ALA A 216 -5.80 19.11 -11.41
CA ALA A 216 -4.48 19.55 -10.96
C ALA A 216 -3.38 18.58 -11.43
N GLY A 217 -3.58 17.27 -11.22
CA GLY A 217 -2.63 16.24 -11.66
C GLY A 217 -2.38 16.26 -13.16
N ARG A 218 -3.40 16.50 -14.00
CA ARG A 218 -3.21 16.65 -15.45
C ARG A 218 -2.30 17.83 -15.81
N ARG A 219 -2.43 18.96 -15.10
CA ARG A 219 -1.55 20.12 -15.31
C ARG A 219 -0.12 19.83 -14.88
N ASP A 220 0.05 19.12 -13.77
CA ASP A 220 1.38 18.77 -13.25
C ASP A 220 2.08 17.75 -14.17
N VAL A 221 1.37 16.74 -14.68
CA VAL A 221 1.87 15.82 -15.72
C VAL A 221 2.28 16.58 -16.98
N GLN A 222 1.46 17.53 -17.45
CA GLN A 222 1.78 18.30 -18.65
C GLN A 222 3.04 19.13 -18.45
N LYS A 223 3.15 19.81 -17.29
CA LYS A 223 4.33 20.59 -16.92
C LYS A 223 5.59 19.72 -16.86
N ALA A 224 5.49 18.50 -16.30
CA ALA A 224 6.61 17.56 -16.28
C ALA A 224 7.04 17.18 -17.71
N LYS A 225 6.09 16.85 -18.60
CA LYS A 225 6.37 16.51 -20.00
C LYS A 225 7.05 17.65 -20.78
N GLU A 226 6.70 18.90 -20.48
CA GLU A 226 7.26 20.10 -21.12
C GLU A 226 8.62 20.55 -20.55
N THR A 227 9.09 19.96 -19.45
CA THR A 227 10.37 20.32 -18.84
C THR A 227 11.54 19.76 -19.67
N GLU A 228 12.36 20.64 -20.24
CA GLU A 228 13.47 20.27 -21.14
C GLU A 228 14.69 19.66 -20.42
N ASP A 229 15.04 20.20 -19.24
CA ASP A 229 16.14 19.67 -18.45
C ASP A 229 15.74 18.33 -17.80
N VAL A 230 16.50 17.28 -18.07
CA VAL A 230 16.13 15.90 -17.71
C VAL A 230 16.07 15.70 -16.18
N ASP A 231 16.96 16.34 -15.42
CA ASP A 231 16.95 16.21 -13.95
C ASP A 231 15.83 17.04 -13.32
N ALA A 232 15.52 18.21 -13.87
CA ALA A 232 14.35 19.00 -13.50
C ALA A 232 13.05 18.29 -13.88
N GLN A 233 13.03 17.62 -15.03
CA GLN A 233 11.88 16.82 -15.49
C GLN A 233 11.61 15.68 -14.52
N TYR A 234 12.64 14.92 -14.11
CA TYR A 234 12.49 13.86 -13.14
C TYR A 234 11.91 14.36 -11.81
N LYS A 235 12.40 15.50 -11.31
CA LYS A 235 11.85 16.15 -10.10
C LYS A 235 10.41 16.62 -10.30
N ALA A 236 10.06 17.06 -11.49
CA ALA A 236 8.71 17.50 -11.83
C ALA A 236 7.68 16.36 -11.83
N TRP A 237 8.10 15.09 -11.81
CA TRP A 237 7.21 13.93 -11.65
C TRP A 237 6.93 13.56 -10.18
N ALA A 238 7.58 14.19 -9.20
CA ALA A 238 7.49 13.80 -7.79
C ALA A 238 6.38 14.53 -6.98
N PHE A 239 5.32 14.99 -7.65
CA PHE A 239 4.21 15.75 -7.03
C PHE A 239 3.11 14.89 -6.42
#